data_AF-A0A1Z9PJI1-F1
#
_entry.id   AF-A0A1Z9PJI1-F1
#
_cell.length_a   1.000
_cell.length_b   1.000
_cell.length_c   1.000
_cell.angle_alpha   90.00
_cell.angle_beta   90.00
_cell.angle_gamma   90.00
#
_symmetry.space_group_name_H-M   'P 1'
#
loop_
_entity.id
_entity.type
_entity.pdbx_description
1 polymer ?
#
loop_
_entity_poly.entity_id
_entity_poly.type
_entity_poly.pdbx_seq_one_letter_code
_entity_poly.pdbx_strand_id
1 'polypeptide(L)'
;MNKGNILLIIFSLFFLNNIQANLKYNHHSREYENAHPDSVLKYNHHNRQYTYELPDSVLKYNHHIRKYTFELPNAILKYNHHTRQYTYELPDNELKYNHHTREYSYERPDSKLKYDPYKRKYYFPK
;
A
#
# COMPACT_ATOMS: atom_id res chain seq x y z
N MET A 1 -11.03 -18.01 -48.29
CA MET A 1 -11.40 -16.59 -48.48
C MET A 1 -11.24 -15.89 -47.14
N ASN A 2 -10.11 -15.20 -46.94
CA ASN A 2 -9.97 -13.73 -46.83
C ASN A 2 -10.82 -13.10 -45.71
N LYS A 3 -10.36 -12.18 -44.84
CA LYS A 3 -9.06 -11.56 -44.47
C LYS A 3 -9.42 -10.54 -43.36
N GLY A 4 -8.53 -10.29 -42.41
CA GLY A 4 -8.53 -9.12 -41.50
C GLY A 4 -9.07 -9.40 -40.10
N ASN A 5 -8.37 -9.20 -38.98
CA ASN A 5 -7.24 -8.29 -38.71
C ASN A 5 -6.22 -8.94 -37.74
N ILE A 6 -4.94 -8.89 -38.11
CA ILE A 6 -3.79 -9.00 -37.22
C ILE A 6 -3.24 -7.59 -37.07
N LEU A 7 -3.26 -7.03 -35.85
CA LEU A 7 -2.50 -5.88 -35.28
C LEU A 7 -3.37 -5.24 -34.17
N LEU A 8 -2.91 -4.80 -33.00
CA LEU A 8 -1.58 -4.66 -32.42
C LEU A 8 -1.83 -4.39 -30.92
N ILE A 9 -1.29 -5.25 -30.04
CA ILE A 9 -0.72 -4.99 -28.71
C ILE A 9 -1.34 -3.82 -27.90
N ILE A 10 -2.02 -4.15 -26.78
CA ILE A 10 -1.51 -3.81 -25.44
C ILE A 10 -1.78 -5.01 -24.54
N PHE A 11 -0.85 -5.95 -24.65
CA PHE A 11 -0.24 -6.67 -23.53
C PHE A 11 -1.08 -6.59 -22.24
N SER A 12 -1.87 -7.64 -22.02
CA SER A 12 -2.42 -7.99 -20.72
C SER A 12 -1.25 -8.27 -19.77
N LEU A 13 -0.60 -7.20 -19.30
CA LEU A 13 0.43 -7.24 -18.28
C LEU A 13 -0.27 -7.69 -16.99
N PHE A 14 -0.26 -9.00 -16.84
CA PHE A 14 -0.21 -9.85 -15.66
C PHE A 14 0.63 -9.30 -14.48
N PHE A 15 0.43 -8.04 -14.09
CA PHE A 15 1.05 -7.43 -12.93
C PHE A 15 -0.12 -6.86 -12.14
N LEU A 16 -0.62 -7.51 -11.08
CA LEU A 16 0.01 -7.49 -9.76
C LEU A 16 -0.65 -8.57 -8.88
N ASN A 17 -0.28 -9.84 -9.06
CA ASN A 17 -0.40 -10.84 -8.01
C ASN A 17 1.01 -11.20 -7.55
N ASN A 18 1.72 -10.25 -6.96
CA ASN A 18 2.96 -10.52 -6.24
C ASN A 18 2.96 -9.69 -4.96
N ILE A 19 2.09 -10.03 -4.00
CA ILE A 19 2.44 -9.83 -2.59
C ILE A 19 3.49 -10.91 -2.26
N GLN A 20 4.64 -10.84 -2.91
CA GLN A 20 5.79 -11.65 -2.55
C GLN A 20 6.63 -10.78 -1.63
N ALA A 21 6.19 -10.58 -0.39
CA ALA A 21 7.08 -9.92 0.58
C ALA A 21 8.37 -10.75 0.66
N ASN A 22 9.51 -10.11 0.46
CA ASN A 22 10.82 -10.76 0.56
C ASN A 22 11.49 -10.32 1.85
N LEU A 23 12.22 -11.24 2.46
CA LEU A 23 13.01 -10.95 3.64
C LEU A 23 14.26 -10.18 3.18
N LYS A 24 14.33 -8.89 3.52
CA LYS A 24 15.46 -8.03 3.15
C LYS A 24 16.25 -7.62 4.39
N TYR A 25 17.57 -7.69 4.32
CA TYR A 25 18.43 -7.25 5.40
C TYR A 25 18.60 -5.72 5.36
N ASN A 26 18.33 -5.04 6.47
CA ASN A 26 18.62 -3.63 6.65
C ASN A 26 19.92 -3.49 7.45
N HIS A 27 20.99 -3.05 6.79
CA HIS A 27 22.31 -2.93 7.41
C HIS A 27 22.42 -1.79 8.44
N HIS A 28 21.47 -0.85 8.44
CA HIS A 28 21.42 0.23 9.43
C HIS A 28 20.76 -0.20 10.74
N SER A 29 19.68 -0.97 10.69
CA SER A 29 19.05 -1.58 11.88
C SER A 29 19.72 -2.89 12.29
N ARG A 30 20.44 -3.53 11.37
CA ARG A 30 20.99 -4.90 11.47
C ARG A 30 19.93 -5.97 11.62
N GLU A 31 18.74 -5.72 11.10
CA GLU A 31 17.58 -6.62 11.18
C GLU A 31 17.15 -7.07 9.79
N TYR A 32 16.48 -8.22 9.73
CA TYR A 32 15.76 -8.65 8.54
C TYR A 32 14.32 -8.17 8.63
N GLU A 33 13.86 -7.52 7.57
CA GLU A 33 12.52 -6.92 7.48
C GLU A 33 11.73 -7.56 6.34
N ASN A 34 10.43 -7.78 6.56
CA ASN A 34 9.53 -8.15 5.48
C ASN A 34 9.22 -6.92 4.64
N ALA A 35 9.66 -6.91 3.39
CA ALA A 35 9.53 -5.76 2.51
C ALA A 35 9.06 -6.15 1.10
N HIS A 36 8.49 -5.18 0.37
CA HIS A 36 8.12 -5.39 -1.03
C HIS A 36 9.36 -5.76 -1.87
N PRO A 37 9.29 -6.66 -2.87
CA PRO A 37 10.44 -7.03 -3.71
C PRO A 37 11.13 -5.83 -4.33
N ASP A 38 10.34 -4.87 -4.79
CA ASP A 38 10.85 -3.67 -5.46
C ASP A 38 11.20 -2.54 -4.49
N SER A 39 11.00 -2.73 -3.18
CA SER A 39 11.35 -1.69 -2.19
C SER A 39 12.85 -1.41 -2.18
N VAL A 40 13.20 -0.17 -1.87
CA VAL A 40 14.58 0.30 -1.68
C VAL A 40 14.71 0.90 -0.30
N LEU A 41 15.91 0.81 0.27
CA LEU A 41 16.18 1.38 1.57
C LEU A 41 16.23 2.91 1.45
N LYS A 42 15.34 3.62 2.14
CA LYS A 42 15.28 5.09 2.15
C LYS A 42 15.51 5.63 3.55
N TYR A 43 16.19 6.77 3.62
CA TYR A 43 16.46 7.46 4.88
C TYR A 43 15.42 8.55 5.16
N ASN A 44 14.79 8.49 6.33
CA ASN A 44 13.97 9.57 6.85
C ASN A 44 14.77 10.38 7.88
N HIS A 45 15.18 11.59 7.51
CA HIS A 45 16.00 12.45 8.36
C HIS A 45 15.26 13.01 9.59
N HIS A 46 13.92 13.03 9.59
CA HIS A 46 13.13 13.54 10.71
C HIS A 46 13.05 12.55 11.87
N ASN A 47 13.06 11.24 11.60
CA ASN A 47 13.09 10.20 12.63
C ASN A 47 14.43 9.44 12.70
N ARG A 48 15.37 9.75 11.79
CA ARG A 48 16.70 9.14 11.67
C ARG A 48 16.66 7.63 11.43
N GLN A 49 15.68 7.14 10.70
CA GLN A 49 15.51 5.72 10.40
C GLN A 49 15.70 5.44 8.91
N TYR A 50 16.24 4.27 8.61
CA TYR A 50 16.23 3.68 7.29
C TYR A 50 15.13 2.61 7.24
N THR A 51 14.22 2.73 6.29
CA THR A 51 13.11 1.80 6.09
C THR A 51 13.05 1.38 4.62
N TYR A 52 12.57 0.16 4.36
CA TYR A 52 12.31 -0.30 3.01
C TYR A 52 11.01 0.30 2.48
N GLU A 53 11.10 1.10 1.42
CA GLU A 53 9.98 1.86 0.87
C GLU A 53 9.89 1.67 -0.64
N LEU A 54 8.73 1.92 -1.23
CA LEU A 54 8.61 1.86 -2.69
C LEU A 54 9.55 2.89 -3.37
N PRO A 55 10.18 2.57 -4.52
CA PRO A 55 11.14 3.47 -5.16
C PRO A 55 10.60 4.86 -5.45
N ASP A 56 9.32 4.94 -5.84
CA ASP A 56 8.61 6.17 -6.17
C ASP A 56 8.03 6.91 -4.94
N SER A 57 8.05 6.30 -3.75
CA SER A 57 7.53 6.94 -2.54
C SER A 57 8.27 8.25 -2.21
N VAL A 58 7.54 9.21 -1.65
CA VAL A 58 8.05 10.51 -1.26
C VAL A 58 7.77 10.76 0.22
N LEU A 59 8.67 11.47 0.89
CA LEU A 59 8.50 11.81 2.30
C LEU A 59 7.44 12.90 2.43
N LYS A 60 6.35 12.61 3.14
CA LYS A 60 5.23 13.54 3.36
C LYS A 60 5.01 13.83 4.83
N TYR A 61 4.63 15.07 5.14
CA TYR A 61 4.36 15.52 6.51
C TYR A 61 2.86 15.49 6.84
N ASN A 62 2.49 14.67 7.82
CA ASN A 62 1.16 14.70 8.41
C ASN A 62 1.16 15.62 9.64
N HIS A 63 0.61 16.82 9.50
CA HIS A 63 0.56 17.83 10.56
C HIS A 63 -0.35 17.47 11.74
N HIS A 64 -1.36 16.61 11.54
CA HIS A 64 -2.27 16.19 12.61
C HIS A 64 -1.60 15.25 13.62
N ILE A 65 -0.63 14.45 13.17
CA ILE A 65 0.14 13.55 14.05
C ILE A 65 1.61 13.97 14.20
N ARG A 66 2.01 15.04 13.52
CA ARG A 66 3.37 15.60 13.50
C ARG A 66 4.44 14.57 13.10
N LYS A 67 4.19 13.77 12.07
CA LYS A 67 5.12 12.75 11.57
C LYS A 67 5.40 12.91 10.08
N TYR A 68 6.62 12.54 9.70
CA TYR A 68 7.01 12.33 8.32
C TYR A 68 7.01 10.84 8.02
N THR A 69 6.32 10.44 6.95
CA THR A 69 6.23 9.05 6.47
C THR A 69 6.48 9.02 4.96
N PHE A 70 7.04 7.92 4.46
CA PHE A 70 7.14 7.69 3.02
C PHE A 70 5.79 7.22 2.51
N GLU A 71 5.29 7.89 1.48
CA GLU A 71 3.96 7.67 0.94
C GLU A 71 4.01 7.67 -0.58
N LEU A 72 3.01 7.07 -1.23
CA LEU A 72 2.90 7.18 -2.69
C LEU A 72 2.78 8.66 -3.11
N PRO A 73 3.37 9.06 -4.26
CA PRO A 73 3.33 10.44 -4.73
C PRO A 73 1.90 11.02 -4.80
N ASN A 74 0.93 10.23 -5.24
CA ASN A 74 -0.46 10.62 -5.37
C ASN A 74 -1.29 10.46 -4.09
N ALA A 75 -0.72 9.93 -3.00
CA ALA A 75 -1.48 9.76 -1.75
C ALA A 75 -1.88 11.12 -1.16
N ILE A 76 -3.13 11.22 -0.71
CA ILE A 76 -3.70 12.43 -0.10
C ILE A 76 -4.06 12.15 1.36
N LEU A 77 -3.98 13.18 2.19
CA LEU A 77 -4.31 13.07 3.60
C LEU A 77 -5.84 13.00 3.77
N LYS A 78 -6.35 11.89 4.31
CA LYS A 78 -7.79 11.68 4.54
C LYS A 78 -8.09 11.51 6.03
N TYR A 79 -9.26 11.98 6.45
CA TYR A 79 -9.73 11.88 7.83
C TYR A 79 -10.79 10.79 8.00
N ASN A 80 -10.48 9.76 8.78
CA ASN A 80 -11.43 8.75 9.18
C ASN A 80 -12.15 9.20 10.48
N HIS A 81 -13.42 9.58 10.37
CA HIS A 81 -14.22 10.07 11.50
C HIS A 81 -14.59 8.99 12.53
N HIS A 82 -14.56 7.70 12.15
CA HIS A 82 -14.82 6.60 13.06
C HIS A 82 -13.62 6.28 13.96
N THR A 83 -12.39 6.40 13.41
CA THR A 83 -11.15 6.19 14.19
C THR A 83 -10.54 7.49 14.71
N ARG A 84 -11.00 8.64 14.22
CA ARG A 84 -10.47 9.98 14.49
C ARG A 84 -8.99 10.13 14.11
N GLN A 85 -8.60 9.50 13.00
CA GLN A 85 -7.22 9.48 12.52
C GLN A 85 -7.10 10.09 11.13
N TYR A 86 -5.96 10.73 10.88
CA TYR A 86 -5.54 11.18 9.56
C TYR A 86 -4.48 10.24 9.01
N THR A 87 -4.74 9.67 7.83
CA THR A 87 -3.82 8.78 7.12
C THR A 87 -3.64 9.23 5.68
N TYR A 88 -2.48 8.93 5.10
CA TYR A 88 -2.28 9.10 3.66
C TYR A 88 -2.88 7.91 2.93
N GLU A 89 -3.72 8.20 1.94
CA GLU A 89 -4.51 7.21 1.22
C GLU A 89 -4.52 7.54 -0.27
N LEU A 90 -4.75 6.53 -1.11
CA LEU A 90 -4.99 6.81 -2.53
C LEU A 90 -6.24 7.68 -2.71
N PRO A 91 -6.25 8.59 -3.70
CA PRO A 91 -7.36 9.52 -3.90
C PRO A 91 -8.72 8.85 -4.08
N ASP A 92 -8.73 7.70 -4.76
CA ASP A 92 -9.90 6.89 -5.04
C ASP A 92 -10.33 5.96 -3.89
N ASN A 93 -9.50 5.77 -2.86
CA ASN A 93 -9.90 4.94 -1.71
C ASN A 93 -11.16 5.49 -1.01
N GLU A 94 -12.09 4.60 -0.71
CA GLU A 94 -13.35 4.89 -0.03
C GLU A 94 -13.34 4.32 1.39
N LEU A 95 -14.05 4.98 2.30
CA LEU A 95 -14.17 4.49 3.67
C LEU A 95 -15.14 3.31 3.71
N LYS A 96 -14.64 2.11 3.99
CA LYS A 96 -15.44 0.88 4.05
C LYS A 96 -15.50 0.31 5.46
N TYR A 97 -16.65 -0.27 5.78
CA TYR A 97 -16.88 -0.95 7.06
C TYR A 97 -16.67 -2.46 6.94
N ASN A 98 -15.83 -3.02 7.80
CA ASN A 98 -15.67 -4.45 7.96
C ASN A 98 -16.54 -4.94 9.12
N HIS A 99 -17.66 -5.60 8.82
CA HIS A 99 -18.61 -6.07 9.84
C HIS A 99 -18.07 -7.20 10.73
N HIS A 100 -17.00 -7.90 10.33
CA HIS A 100 -16.37 -8.94 11.14
C HIS A 100 -15.37 -8.38 12.16
N THR A 101 -14.65 -7.31 11.81
CA THR A 101 -13.71 -6.64 12.75
C THR A 101 -14.34 -5.44 13.45
N ARG A 102 -15.47 -4.94 12.94
CA ARG A 102 -16.16 -3.72 13.38
C ARG A 102 -15.30 -2.46 13.22
N GLU A 103 -14.47 -2.43 12.19
CA GLU A 103 -13.55 -1.33 11.90
C GLU A 103 -13.88 -0.67 10.57
N TYR A 104 -13.58 0.63 10.48
CA TYR A 104 -13.62 1.41 9.25
C TYR A 104 -12.20 1.67 8.76
N SER A 105 -11.95 1.41 7.48
CA SER A 105 -10.67 1.68 6.81
C SER A 105 -10.88 2.23 5.41
N TYR A 106 -9.89 2.96 4.90
CA TYR A 106 -9.87 3.41 3.51
C TYR A 106 -9.38 2.29 2.62
N GLU A 107 -10.16 1.96 1.59
CA GLU A 107 -9.95 0.79 0.75
C GLU A 107 -10.30 1.10 -0.70
N ARG A 108 -9.75 0.35 -1.65
CA ARG A 108 -10.09 0.54 -3.07
C ARG A 108 -11.60 0.40 -3.31
N PRO A 109 -12.21 1.17 -4.22
CA PRO A 109 -13.67 1.10 -4.47
C PRO A 109 -14.17 -0.30 -4.81
N ASP A 110 -13.37 -1.08 -5.54
CA ASP A 110 -13.70 -2.44 -5.98
C ASP A 110 -13.36 -3.54 -4.96
N SER A 111 -12.71 -3.19 -3.85
CA SER A 111 -12.29 -4.16 -2.83
C SER A 111 -13.48 -4.88 -2.18
N LYS A 112 -13.34 -6.19 -2.01
CA LYS A 112 -14.29 -7.07 -1.32
C LYS A 112 -13.60 -7.78 -0.17
N LEU A 113 -14.32 -8.01 0.93
CA LEU A 113 -13.78 -8.73 2.08
C LEU A 113 -13.29 -10.13 1.67
N LYS A 114 -12.08 -10.47 2.09
CA LYS A 114 -11.51 -11.81 1.99
C LYS A 114 -11.19 -12.34 3.39
N TYR A 115 -11.29 -13.65 3.56
CA TYR A 115 -10.93 -14.33 4.80
C TYR A 115 -9.46 -14.77 4.74
N ASP A 116 -8.67 -14.37 5.73
CA ASP A 116 -7.35 -14.92 6.01
C ASP A 116 -7.50 -16.10 7.00
N PRO A 117 -7.31 -17.36 6.57
CA PRO A 117 -7.46 -18.51 7.45
C PRO A 117 -6.35 -18.61 8.51
N TYR A 118 -5.17 -18.03 8.26
CA TYR A 118 -4.04 -18.06 9.19
C TYR A 118 -4.24 -17.03 10.31
N LYS A 119 -4.71 -15.83 9.97
CA LYS A 119 -5.04 -14.79 10.95
C LYS A 119 -6.44 -14.91 11.53
N ARG A 120 -7.28 -15.78 10.95
CA ARG A 120 -8.70 -15.97 11.27
C ARG A 120 -9.48 -14.65 11.25
N LYS A 121 -9.23 -13.82 10.24
CA LYS A 121 -9.79 -12.47 10.12
C LYS A 121 -10.25 -12.17 8.69
N TYR A 122 -11.34 -11.42 8.58
CA TYR A 122 -11.72 -10.82 7.31
C TYR A 122 -11.00 -9.49 7.12
N TYR A 123 -10.57 -9.20 5.90
CA TYR A 123 -9.84 -7.97 5.55
C TYR A 123 -10.19 -7.54 4.12
N PHE A 124 -9.99 -6.25 3.81
CA PHE A 124 -10.00 -5.76 2.45
C PHE A 124 -8.59 -5.90 1.85
N PRO A 125 -8.44 -6.52 0.67
CA PRO A 125 -7.16 -6.59 -0.02
C PRO A 125 -6.67 -5.19 -0.40
N LYS A 126 -5.42 -4.88 -0.07
CA LYS A 126 -4.75 -3.61 -0.40
C LYS A 126 -4.00 -3.70 -1.73
#